data_AF-A0A023DL77-F1
#
_entry.id   AF-A0A023DL77-F1
#
_cell.length_a   1.000
_cell.length_b   1.000
_cell.length_c   1.000
_cell.angle_alpha   90.00
_cell.angle_beta   90.00
_cell.angle_gamma   90.00
#
_symmetry.space_group_name_H-M   'P 1'
#
loop_
_entity.id
_entity.type
_entity.pdbx_description
1 polymer ?
#
loop_
_entity_poly.entity_id
_entity_poly.type
_entity_poly.pdbx_seq_one_letter_code
_entity_poly.pdbx_strand_id
1 'polypeptide(L)' 'MSLEKLIELIEIGHDIEFIYKGERYSITNTQVGICLTKYYNLNHQEYTNVSDFINNALIGEEKLKDIVSQIQITGIF' A
#
# COMPACT_ATOMS: atom_id res chain seq x y z
N MET A 1 0.79 -12.22 -1.08
CA MET A 1 -0.63 -11.80 -1.14
C MET A 1 -1.05 -11.67 -2.61
N SER A 2 -2.33 -11.80 -2.97
CA SER A 2 -2.79 -11.47 -4.33
C SER A 2 -3.22 -10.00 -4.43
N LEU A 3 -3.27 -9.46 -5.64
CA LEU A 3 -3.73 -8.08 -5.88
C LEU A 3 -5.20 -7.91 -5.49
N GLU A 4 -6.04 -8.90 -5.80
CA GLU A 4 -7.47 -8.89 -5.46
C GLU A 4 -7.66 -8.83 -3.95
N LYS A 5 -6.88 -9.61 -3.19
CA LYS A 5 -6.96 -9.57 -1.73
C LYS A 5 -6.50 -8.24 -1.16
N LEU A 6 -5.46 -7.64 -1.73
CA LEU A 6 -5.00 -6.30 -1.34
C LEU A 6 -6.11 -5.26 -1.56
N ILE A 7 -6.75 -5.28 -2.73
CA ILE A 7 -7.87 -4.39 -3.07
C ILE A 7 -9.00 -4.54 -2.06
N GLU A 8 -9.42 -5.79 -1.79
CA GLU A 8 -10.48 -6.09 -0.83
C GLU A 8 -10.16 -5.50 0.56
N LEU A 9 -8.93 -5.72 1.06
CA LEU A 9 -8.51 -5.21 2.37
C LEU A 9 -8.54 -3.68 2.43
N ILE A 10 -8.09 -3.01 1.37
CA ILE A 10 -8.11 -1.54 1.32
C ILE A 10 -9.56 -1.02 1.25
N GLU A 11 -10.42 -1.65 0.44
CA GLU A 11 -11.82 -1.25 0.29
C GLU A 11 -12.63 -1.36 1.59
N ILE A 12 -12.33 -2.37 2.42
CA ILE A 12 -12.98 -2.53 3.74
C ILE A 12 -12.37 -1.67 4.83
N GLY A 13 -11.35 -0.87 4.50
CA GLY A 13 -10.78 0.12 5.41
C GLY A 13 -9.61 -0.38 6.26
N HIS A 14 -9.02 -1.54 5.98
CA HIS A 14 -7.89 -2.03 6.76
C HIS A 14 -6.63 -1.19 6.55
N ASP A 15 -5.84 -1.13 7.61
CA ASP A 15 -4.46 -0.68 7.54
C ASP A 15 -3.56 -1.90 7.34
N ILE A 16 -2.60 -1.77 6.43
CA ILE A 16 -1.75 -2.89 6.00
C ILE A 16 -0.29 -2.48 6.16
N GLU A 17 0.44 -3.24 6.95
CA GLU A 17 1.89 -3.11 7.09
C GLU A 17 2.59 -4.24 6.33
N PHE A 18 3.67 -3.90 5.61
CA PHE A 18 4.42 -4.88 4.86
C PHE A 18 5.90 -4.52 4.68
N ILE A 19 6.68 -5.52 4.31
CA ILE A 19 8.08 -5.40 3.95
C ILE A 19 8.24 -5.67 2.44
N TYR A 20 9.01 -4.81 1.77
CA TYR A 20 9.47 -5.01 0.41
C TYR A 20 10.95 -4.63 0.31
N LYS A 21 11.79 -5.52 -0.25
CA LYS A 21 13.24 -5.33 -0.37
C LYS A 21 13.93 -4.91 0.96
N GLY A 22 13.47 -5.46 2.08
CA GLY A 22 14.02 -5.18 3.42
C GLY A 22 13.52 -3.88 4.07
N GLU A 23 12.68 -3.11 3.37
CA GLU A 23 12.17 -1.83 3.80
C GLU A 23 10.70 -1.95 4.24
N ARG A 24 10.29 -1.18 5.25
CA ARG A 24 8.94 -1.21 5.82
C ARG A 24 8.05 -0.14 5.23
N TYR A 25 6.82 -0.52 4.93
CA TYR A 25 5.80 0.34 4.35
C TYR A 25 4.45 0.11 5.03
N SER A 26 3.59 1.13 4.97
CA SER A 26 2.19 1.03 5.35
C SER A 26 1.29 1.53 4.22
N ILE A 27 0.13 0.89 4.09
CA ILE A 27 -1.04 1.41 3.38
C ILE A 27 -2.08 1.71 4.46
N THR A 28 -2.53 2.95 4.52
CA THR A 28 -3.45 3.41 5.56
C THR A 28 -4.65 4.07 4.90
N ASN A 29 -5.85 3.72 5.36
CA ASN A 29 -7.06 4.45 4.98
C ASN A 29 -7.17 5.69 5.86
N THR A 30 -7.20 6.86 5.23
CA THR A 30 -7.35 8.16 5.88
C THR A 30 -8.73 8.75 5.60
N GLN A 31 -9.07 9.86 6.25
CA GLN A 31 -10.32 10.57 5.97
C GLN A 31 -10.40 11.13 4.54
N VAL A 32 -9.26 11.28 3.86
CA VAL A 32 -9.17 11.88 2.52
C VAL A 32 -8.85 10.87 1.41
N GLY A 33 -8.62 9.60 1.76
CA GLY A 33 -8.35 8.54 0.81
C GLY A 33 -7.36 7.50 1.33
N ILE A 34 -6.43 7.05 0.49
CA ILE A 34 -5.48 5.98 0.76
C ILE A 34 -4.07 6.57 0.76
N CYS A 35 -3.30 6.26 1.79
CA CYS A 35 -1.92 6.73 1.93
C CYS A 35 -0.94 5.55 1.86
N LEU A 36 0.08 5.64 1.00
CA LEU A 36 1.24 4.74 0.99
C LEU A 36 2.46 5.47 1.51
N THR A 37 3.06 4.94 2.57
CA THR A 37 4.20 5.57 3.24
C THR A 37 5.30 4.56 3.54
N LYS A 38 6.56 4.98 3.39
CA LYS A 38 7.72 4.24 3.89
C LYS A 38 7.97 4.64 5.35
N TYR A 39 8.24 3.68 6.22
CA TYR A 39 8.55 3.96 7.63
C TYR A 39 9.78 4.87 7.75
N TYR A 40 9.74 5.78 8.72
CA TYR A 40 10.80 6.77 8.98
C TYR A 40 11.09 7.69 7.80
N ASN A 41 10.14 7.85 6.87
CA ASN A 41 10.20 8.80 5.78
C ASN A 41 9.03 9.79 5.92
N LEU A 42 9.29 11.07 5.65
CA LEU A 42 8.26 12.11 5.63
C LEU A 42 7.47 12.11 4.31
N ASN A 43 8.05 11.54 3.25
CA ASN A 43 7.40 11.43 1.96
C ASN A 43 6.36 10.31 1.98
N HIS A 44 5.17 10.65 1.53
CA HIS A 44 4.04 9.76 1.39
C HIS A 44 3.33 10.03 0.06
N GLN A 45 2.61 9.03 -0.43
CA GLN A 45 1.77 9.14 -1.61
C GLN A 45 0.31 9.01 -1.19
N GLU A 46 -0.53 9.97 -1.58
CA GLU A 46 -1.95 9.99 -1.25
C GLU A 46 -2.79 9.83 -2.51
N TYR A 47 -3.90 9.09 -2.38
CA TYR A 47 -4.80 8.77 -3.48
C TYR A 47 -6.24 8.89 -3.00
N THR A 48 -7.11 9.43 -3.85
CA THR A 48 -8.51 9.67 -3.45
C THR A 48 -9.38 8.42 -3.49
N ASN A 49 -8.96 7.39 -4.23
CA ASN A 49 -9.72 6.16 -4.42
C ASN A 49 -8.81 4.97 -4.75
N VAL A 50 -9.35 3.76 -4.58
CA VAL A 50 -8.62 2.49 -4.77
C VAL A 50 -8.11 2.32 -6.19
N SER A 51 -8.89 2.71 -7.21
CA SER A 51 -8.47 2.58 -8.61
C SER A 51 -7.25 3.44 -8.92
N ASP A 52 -7.22 4.68 -8.43
CA ASP A 52 -6.08 5.59 -8.56
C ASP A 52 -4.86 5.05 -7.83
N PHE A 53 -5.05 4.63 -6.57
CA PHE A 53 -4.01 3.98 -5.76
C PHE A 53 -3.36 2.79 -6.48
N ILE A 54 -4.15 1.80 -6.90
CA ILE A 54 -3.62 0.57 -7.52
C ILE A 54 -2.86 0.86 -8.82
N ASN A 55 -3.30 1.85 -9.60
CA ASN A 55 -2.70 2.14 -10.89
C ASN A 55 -1.46 3.03 -10.83
N ASN A 56 -1.32 3.85 -9.77
CA ASN A 56 -0.32 4.90 -9.68
C ASN A 56 0.60 4.82 -8.44
N ALA A 57 0.32 3.97 -7.45
CA ALA A 57 1.20 3.76 -6.30
C ALA A 57 2.55 3.18 -6.71
N LEU A 58 3.63 3.87 -6.30
CA LEU A 58 5.00 3.48 -6.60
C LEU A 58 5.79 3.14 -5.33
N ILE A 59 6.67 2.15 -5.42
CA ILE A 59 7.77 1.95 -4.49
C ILE A 59 9.07 2.04 -5.29
N GLY A 60 9.76 3.18 -5.18
CA GLY A 60 10.84 3.51 -6.10
C GLY A 60 10.26 3.76 -7.50
N GLU A 61 10.66 2.93 -8.47
CA GLU A 61 10.17 2.98 -9.86
C GLU A 61 9.13 1.89 -10.17
N GLU A 62 8.85 1.00 -9.22
CA GLU A 62 7.97 -0.14 -9.42
C GLU A 62 6.54 0.18 -8.97
N LYS A 63 5.55 -0.20 -9.78
CA LYS A 63 4.15 -0.07 -9.36
C LYS A 63 3.83 -1.11 -8.30
N LEU A 64 3.12 -0.69 -7.25
CA LEU A 64 2.72 -1.58 -6.16
C LEU A 64 2.00 -2.82 -6.69
N LYS A 65 1.07 -2.64 -7.64
CA LYS A 65 0.30 -3.74 -8.23
C LYS A 65 1.15 -4.82 -8.89
N ASP A 66 2.33 -4.47 -9.39
CA ASP A 66 3.24 -5.39 -10.07
C ASP A 66 4.14 -6.15 -9.07
N ILE A 67 4.25 -5.66 -7.82
CA ILE A 67 5.11 -6.23 -6.77
C ILE A 67 4.32 -6.87 -5.61
N VAL A 68 2.98 -6.84 -5.60
CA VAL A 68 2.15 -7.37 -4.49
C VAL A 68 2.45 -8.83 -4.17
N SER A 69 2.82 -9.64 -5.16
CA SER A 69 3.18 -11.05 -4.94
C SER A 69 4.51 -11.22 -4.20
N GLN A 70 5.34 -10.18 -4.17
CA GLN A 70 6.70 -10.17 -3.59
C GLN A 70 6.76 -9.52 -2.20
N ILE A 71 5.72 -8.80 -1.79
CA ILE A 71 5.69 -8.17 -0.47
C ILE A 71 5.43 -9.21 0.64
N GLN A 72 6.03 -8.98 1.80
CA GLN A 72 5.78 -9.75 3.01
C GLN A 72 4.87 -8.94 3.93
N ILE A 73 3.65 -9.41 4.16
CA ILE A 73 2.74 -8.76 5.12
C ILE A 73 3.24 -8.98 6.54
N THR A 74 3.28 -7.90 7.32
CA THR A 74 3.68 -7.91 8.73
C THR A 74 2.54 -7.56 9.67
N GLY A 75 1.48 -6.90 9.17
CA GLY A 75 0.30 -6.56 9.95
C GLY A 75 -0.90 -6.21 9.07
N ILE A 76 -2.09 -6.56 9.54
CA ILE A 76 -3.38 -6.13 9.00
C ILE A 76 -4.23 -5.76 10.22
N PHE A 77 -4.76 -4.54 10.26
CA PHE A 77 -5.50 -3.99 11.42
C PHE A 77 -6.87 -3.49 11.00
#